data_AF-A0A6L5ZT17-F1
#
_entry.id   AF-A0A6L5ZT17-F1
#
_cell.length_a   1.000
_cell.length_b   1.000
_cell.length_c   1.000
_cell.angle_alpha   90.00
_cell.angle_beta   90.00
_cell.angle_gamma   90.00
#
_symmetry.space_group_name_H-M   'P 1'
#
loop_
_entity.id
_entity.type
_entity.pdbx_description
1 polymer ?
#
loop_
_entity_poly.entity_id
_entity_poly.type
_entity_poly.pdbx_seq_one_letter_code
_entity_poly.pdbx_strand_id
1 'polypeptide(L)'
;HEIPSPFTATRYHSLAIEKNTLPDELEVTGATESGVVMAVQHKTLPICGVHFHPESVLTEHGYQMIGNWLEICGDKGARARSEGLSPVVIRS
;
A
#
# COMPACT_ATOMS: atom_id res chain seq x y z
N HIS A 1 -5.40 10.31 0.46
CA HIS A 1 -4.44 10.61 -0.62
C HIS A 1 -4.66 9.63 -1.75
N GLU A 2 -4.83 10.12 -2.97
CA GLU A 2 -5.37 9.32 -4.07
C GLU A 2 -4.28 8.45 -4.71
N ILE A 3 -4.54 7.16 -4.76
CA ILE A 3 -3.88 6.15 -5.58
C ILE A 3 -4.97 5.57 -6.50
N PRO A 4 -4.73 5.39 -7.80
CA PRO A 4 -5.69 4.76 -8.69
C PRO A 4 -6.13 3.38 -8.18
N SER A 5 -7.42 3.06 -8.36
CA SER A 5 -7.99 1.77 -8.00
C SER A 5 -8.91 1.30 -9.13
N PRO A 6 -8.77 0.05 -9.62
CA PRO A 6 -7.80 -0.97 -9.20
C PRO A 6 -6.37 -0.67 -9.69
N PHE A 7 -5.38 -1.37 -9.14
CA PHE A 7 -3.98 -1.36 -9.60
C PHE A 7 -3.33 -2.73 -9.38
N THR A 8 -2.23 -2.97 -10.08
CA THR A 8 -1.41 -4.18 -9.97
C THR A 8 -0.42 -4.05 -8.83
N ALA A 9 -0.45 -5.01 -7.91
CA ALA A 9 0.44 -5.06 -6.76
C ALA A 9 1.15 -6.40 -6.67
N THR A 10 2.41 -6.38 -6.23
CA THR A 10 3.20 -7.60 -6.08
C THR A 10 3.17 -8.12 -4.66
N ARG A 11 2.93 -9.42 -4.52
CA ARG A 11 2.84 -10.14 -3.24
C ARG A 11 3.61 -11.46 -3.37
N TYR A 12 4.42 -11.80 -2.36
CA TYR A 12 5.22 -13.04 -2.34
C TYR A 12 4.80 -14.04 -1.26
N HIS A 13 3.79 -13.72 -0.44
CA HIS A 13 3.40 -14.52 0.74
C HIS A 13 2.09 -15.29 0.50
N SER A 14 2.00 -16.53 1.01
CA SER A 14 0.80 -17.37 0.86
C SER A 14 -0.32 -17.06 1.85
N LEU A 15 0.03 -16.65 3.08
CA LEU A 15 -0.94 -16.30 4.12
C LEU A 15 -1.67 -15.00 3.80
N ALA A 16 -2.89 -14.84 4.31
CA ALA A 16 -3.67 -13.61 4.22
C ALA A 16 -4.50 -13.45 5.50
N ILE A 17 -4.92 -12.21 5.79
CA ILE A 17 -5.82 -11.93 6.91
C ILE A 17 -7.18 -12.56 6.62
N GLU A 18 -7.69 -13.33 7.57
CA GLU A 18 -9.09 -13.76 7.55
C GLU A 18 -9.98 -12.59 7.96
N LYS A 19 -10.85 -12.12 7.06
CA LYS A 19 -11.63 -10.89 7.26
C LYS A 19 -12.44 -10.88 8.57
N ASN A 20 -12.95 -12.03 8.99
CA ASN A 20 -13.80 -12.16 10.18
C ASN A 20 -13.00 -12.16 11.50
N THR A 21 -11.66 -12.22 11.44
CA THR A 21 -10.78 -12.15 12.61
C THR A 21 -10.17 -10.76 12.78
N LEU A 22 -10.50 -9.82 11.90
CA LEU A 22 -10.00 -8.46 11.98
C LEU A 22 -10.61 -7.75 13.20
N PRO A 23 -9.78 -7.15 14.08
CA PRO A 23 -10.28 -6.42 15.24
C PRO A 23 -11.01 -5.13 14.82
N ASP A 24 -11.96 -4.69 15.64
CA ASP A 24 -12.84 -3.55 15.35
C ASP A 24 -12.10 -2.22 15.21
N GLU A 25 -10.88 -2.10 15.71
CA GLU A 25 -10.05 -0.91 15.60
C GLU A 25 -9.44 -0.73 14.20
N LEU A 26 -9.43 -1.80 13.38
CA LEU A 26 -8.94 -1.78 12.02
C LEU A 26 -10.10 -1.78 11.01
N GLU A 27 -9.88 -1.12 9.88
CA GLU A 27 -10.78 -1.20 8.73
C GLU A 27 -10.01 -1.60 7.47
N VAL A 28 -10.69 -2.34 6.59
CA VAL A 28 -10.13 -2.75 5.29
C VAL A 28 -10.20 -1.58 4.33
N THR A 29 -9.05 -1.22 3.76
CA THR A 29 -8.91 -0.11 2.79
C THR A 29 -8.53 -0.59 1.39
N GLY A 30 -8.22 -1.87 1.23
CA GLY A 30 -7.95 -2.48 -0.07
C GLY A 30 -8.15 -3.99 -0.05
N ALA A 31 -8.69 -4.53 -1.14
CA ALA A 31 -8.90 -5.96 -1.32
C ALA A 31 -8.78 -6.35 -2.80
N THR A 32 -8.50 -7.62 -3.08
CA THR A 32 -8.60 -8.18 -4.43
C THR A 32 -10.07 -8.35 -4.84
N GLU A 33 -10.32 -8.59 -6.13
CA GLU A 33 -11.66 -8.94 -6.64
C GLU A 33 -12.24 -10.19 -5.97
N SER A 34 -11.38 -11.14 -5.59
CA SER A 34 -11.76 -12.35 -4.85
C SER A 34 -11.96 -12.12 -3.34
N GLY A 35 -11.81 -10.89 -2.85
CA GLY A 35 -12.07 -10.51 -1.46
C GLY A 35 -10.90 -10.73 -0.50
N VAL A 36 -9.69 -11.03 -1.00
CA VAL A 36 -8.49 -11.13 -0.15
C VAL A 36 -8.12 -9.74 0.35
N VAL A 37 -7.99 -9.58 1.67
CA VAL A 37 -7.59 -8.31 2.29
C VAL A 37 -6.16 -7.96 1.91
N MET A 38 -5.97 -6.81 1.28
CA MET A 38 -4.67 -6.34 0.79
C MET A 38 -4.16 -5.11 1.53
N ALA A 39 -5.05 -4.31 2.12
CA ALA A 39 -4.67 -3.15 2.92
C ALA A 39 -5.66 -2.92 4.07
N VAL A 40 -5.14 -2.46 5.21
CA VAL A 40 -5.89 -2.06 6.39
C VAL A 40 -5.35 -0.76 6.96
N GLN A 41 -6.19 -0.03 7.69
CA GLN A 41 -5.75 1.10 8.51
C GLN A 41 -6.43 1.06 9.87
N HIS A 42 -5.76 1.62 10.88
CA HIS A 42 -6.39 1.88 12.18
C HIS A 42 -7.37 3.04 12.04
N LYS A 43 -8.56 2.93 12.63
CA LYS A 43 -9.63 3.93 12.51
C LYS A 43 -9.25 5.31 13.07
N THR A 44 -8.34 5.35 14.05
CA THR A 44 -7.97 6.59 14.77
C THR A 44 -6.48 6.88 14.88
N LEU A 45 -5.61 5.91 14.61
CA LEU A 45 -4.16 6.05 14.76
C LEU A 45 -3.53 6.11 13.37
N PRO A 46 -2.38 6.78 13.19
CA PRO A 46 -1.69 6.86 11.90
C PRO A 46 -0.95 5.55 11.60
N ILE A 47 -1.65 4.42 11.67
CA ILE A 47 -1.13 3.07 11.45
C ILE A 47 -1.83 2.49 10.23
N CYS A 48 -1.06 2.13 9.23
CA CYS A 48 -1.52 1.45 8.02
C CYS A 48 -0.69 0.18 7.79
N GLY A 49 -1.33 -0.84 7.22
CA GLY A 49 -0.69 -2.08 6.82
C GLY A 49 -1.09 -2.46 5.40
N VAL A 50 -0.12 -2.94 4.63
CA VAL A 50 -0.35 -3.52 3.29
C VAL A 50 0.21 -4.94 3.26
N HIS A 51 -0.47 -5.82 2.53
CA HIS A 51 -0.07 -7.22 2.36
C HIS A 51 0.82 -7.45 1.14
N PHE A 52 0.89 -6.47 0.24
CA PHE A 52 1.77 -6.43 -0.92
C PHE A 52 3.04 -5.61 -0.64
N HIS A 53 3.95 -5.60 -1.61
CA HIS A 53 5.24 -4.94 -1.56
C HIS A 53 5.21 -3.62 -2.34
N PRO A 54 4.95 -2.46 -1.70
CA PRO A 54 4.98 -1.17 -2.38
C PRO A 54 6.38 -0.77 -2.87
N GLU A 55 7.43 -1.41 -2.38
CA GLU A 55 8.81 -1.25 -2.85
C GLU A 55 9.13 -2.06 -4.11
N SER A 56 8.30 -3.04 -4.46
CA SER A 56 8.56 -3.93 -5.58
C SER A 56 8.45 -3.22 -6.92
N VAL A 57 9.33 -3.60 -7.85
CA VAL A 57 9.38 -3.06 -9.22
C VAL A 57 8.10 -3.27 -10.01
N LEU A 58 7.33 -4.29 -9.64
CA LEU A 58 6.10 -4.70 -10.31
C LEU A 58 4.83 -4.15 -9.61
N THR A 59 4.96 -3.37 -8.53
CA THR A 59 3.82 -2.72 -7.88
C THR A 59 3.61 -1.33 -8.47
N GLU A 60 2.46 -1.12 -9.07
CA GLU A 60 2.05 0.19 -9.58
C GLU A 60 1.87 1.17 -8.40
N HIS A 61 2.29 2.42 -8.60
CA HIS A 61 2.15 3.51 -7.63
C HIS A 61 2.85 3.30 -6.26
N GLY A 62 3.73 2.30 -6.15
CA GLY A 62 4.40 1.95 -4.89
C GLY A 62 5.14 3.12 -4.22
N TYR A 63 5.94 3.88 -4.99
CA TYR A 63 6.62 5.09 -4.49
C TYR A 63 5.64 6.17 -4.00
N GLN A 64 4.49 6.34 -4.66
CA GLN A 64 3.47 7.29 -4.23
C GLN A 64 2.80 6.87 -2.92
N MET A 65 2.61 5.57 -2.70
CA MET A 65 2.12 5.05 -1.41
C MET A 65 3.11 5.32 -0.29
N ILE A 66 4.40 5.04 -0.52
CA ILE A 66 5.47 5.32 0.45
C ILE A 66 5.54 6.84 0.70
N GLY A 67 5.45 7.66 -0.35
CA GLY A 67 5.40 9.12 -0.23
C GLY A 67 4.23 9.59 0.64
N ASN A 68 3.03 9.04 0.45
CA ASN A 68 1.88 9.36 1.31
C ASN A 68 2.14 9.00 2.78
N TRP A 69 2.76 7.84 3.04
CA TRP A 69 3.10 7.42 4.40
C TRP A 69 4.16 8.32 5.04
N LEU A 70 5.18 8.73 4.28
CA LEU A 70 6.22 9.65 4.75
C LEU A 70 5.67 11.05 5.09
N GLU A 71 4.68 11.55 4.34
CA GLU A 71 3.97 12.80 4.69
C GLU A 71 3.29 12.70 6.06
N ILE A 72 2.67 11.56 6.38
CA ILE A 72 2.06 11.29 7.69
C ILE A 72 3.14 11.26 8.78
N CYS A 73 4.34 10.76 8.49
CA CYS A 73 5.49 10.79 9.38
C CYS A 73 6.15 12.18 9.51
N GLY A 74 5.67 13.20 8.80
CA GLY A 74 6.14 14.57 8.88
C GLY A 74 7.18 14.98 7.84
N ASP A 75 7.52 14.09 6.89
CA ASP A 75 8.38 14.42 5.75
C ASP A 75 7.57 15.16 4.68
N LYS A 76 7.41 16.47 4.91
CA LYS A 76 6.62 17.34 4.04
C LYS A 76 7.14 17.33 2.60
N GLY A 77 6.24 17.11 1.66
CA GLY A 77 6.53 17.07 0.22
C GLY A 77 7.05 15.71 -0.28
N ALA A 78 7.15 14.68 0.57
CA ALA A 78 7.55 13.34 0.15
C ALA A 78 6.66 12.76 -0.96
N ARG A 79 5.34 13.03 -0.94
CA ARG A 79 4.44 12.58 -2.01
C ARG A 79 4.78 13.27 -3.33
N ALA A 80 4.97 14.59 -3.33
CA ALA A 80 5.34 15.32 -4.54
C ALA A 80 6.68 14.83 -5.12
N ARG A 81 7.68 14.56 -4.26
CA ARG A 81 8.97 14.01 -4.70
C ARG A 81 8.87 12.59 -5.27
N SER A 82 7.83 11.84 -4.91
CA SER A 82 7.61 10.50 -5.44
C SER A 82 6.99 10.49 -6.85
N GLU A 83 6.47 11.62 -7.32
CA GLU A 83 5.85 11.71 -8.64
C GLU A 83 6.89 11.48 -9.74
N GLY A 84 6.57 10.58 -10.67
CA GLY A 84 7.48 10.19 -11.75
C GLY A 84 8.61 9.24 -11.33
N LEU A 85 8.76 8.91 -10.03
CA LEU A 85 9.67 7.86 -9.62
C LEU A 85 9.17 6.51 -10.13
N SER A 86 10.06 5.78 -10.78
CA SER A 86 9.86 4.40 -11.16
C SER A 86 11.02 3.56 -10.64
N PRO A 87 10.77 2.28 -10.32
CA PRO A 87 11.82 1.39 -9.88
C PRO A 87 12.82 1.15 -11.02
N VAL A 88 14.10 1.08 -10.68
CA VAL A 88 15.17 0.88 -11.67
C VAL A 88 15.11 -0.55 -12.20
N VAL A 89 14.49 -0.73 -13.37
CA VAL A 89 14.54 -2.00 -14.11
C VAL A 89 15.88 -2.05 -14.83
N ILE A 90 16.86 -2.78 -14.29
CA ILE A 90 18.04 -3.15 -15.08
C ILE A 90 17.55 -4.17 -16.12
N ARG A 91 17.39 -3.73 -17.36
CA ARG A 91 17.18 -4.65 -18.49
C ARG A 91 18.50 -5.34 -18.76
N SER A 92 18.60 -6.61 -18.38
CA SER A 92 19.67 -7.52 -18.83
C SER A 92 19.47 -7.92 -20.28
#